data_AF-A0A3D3MSI4-F1
#
_entry.id   AF-A0A3D3MSI4-F1
#
_cell.length_a   1.000
_cell.length_b   1.000
_cell.length_c   1.000
_cell.angle_alpha   90.00
_cell.angle_beta   90.00
_cell.angle_gamma   90.00
#
_symmetry.space_group_name_H-M   'P 1'
#
loop_
_entity.id
_entity.type
_entity.pdbx_description
1 polymer ?
#
loop_
_entity_poly.entity_id
_entity_poly.type
_entity_poly.pdbx_seq_one_letter_code
_entity_poly.pdbx_strand_id
1 'polypeptide(L)' 'MKTDKEMMWKTLSSEYLIRRPWLTARRDCVMLPDGRENDEY' A
#
# COMPACT_ATOMS: atom_id res chain seq x y z
N MET A 1 0.71 20.15 -14.78
CA MET A 1 -0.47 19.26 -14.70
C MET A 1 0.04 17.95 -14.12
N LYS A 2 -0.46 17.52 -12.95
CA LYS A 2 -0.11 16.20 -12.42
C LYS A 2 -0.72 15.12 -13.33
N THR A 3 0.06 14.11 -13.63
CA THR A 3 -0.34 13.00 -14.51
C THR A 3 -1.37 12.12 -13.80
N ASP A 4 -2.28 11.45 -14.52
CA ASP A 4 -3.26 10.52 -13.92
C ASP A 4 -2.60 9.46 -13.01
N LYS A 5 -1.39 9.00 -13.40
CA LYS A 5 -0.52 8.13 -12.59
C LYS A 5 -0.07 8.71 -11.25
N GLU A 6 0.01 10.02 -11.11
CA GLU A 6 0.33 10.69 -9.84
C GLU A 6 -0.90 10.89 -8.94
N MET A 7 -2.12 10.73 -9.50
CA MET A 7 -3.37 10.74 -8.74
C MET A 7 -3.79 9.34 -8.26
N MET A 8 -3.15 8.28 -8.77
CA MET A 8 -3.36 6.92 -8.28
C MET A 8 -2.52 6.66 -7.03
N TRP A 9 -3.08 5.94 -6.06
CA TRP A 9 -2.29 5.41 -4.95
C TRP A 9 -1.19 4.50 -5.48
N LYS A 10 -0.02 4.53 -4.83
CA LYS A 10 1.11 3.66 -5.20
C LYS A 10 1.42 2.75 -4.02
N THR A 11 1.36 1.44 -4.23
CA THR A 11 1.83 0.48 -3.23
C THR A 11 3.36 0.53 -3.16
N LEU A 12 3.88 0.77 -1.96
CA LEU A 12 5.32 0.90 -1.69
C LEU A 12 5.92 -0.42 -1.26
N SER A 13 5.24 -1.10 -0.33
CA SER A 13 5.64 -2.39 0.19
C SER A 13 4.42 -3.22 0.52
N SER A 14 4.57 -4.54 0.39
CA SER A 14 3.56 -5.52 0.70
C SER A 14 4.22 -6.64 1.49
N GLU A 15 3.88 -6.76 2.77
CA GLU A 15 4.45 -7.75 3.68
C GLU A 15 3.38 -8.74 4.14
N TYR A 16 3.68 -10.02 4.08
CA TYR A 16 2.78 -11.06 4.55
C TYR A 16 2.99 -11.30 6.04
N LEU A 17 2.05 -10.85 6.87
CA LEU A 17 2.07 -11.05 8.32
C LEU A 17 1.70 -12.49 8.69
N ILE A 18 0.76 -13.09 7.96
CA ILE A 18 0.27 -14.45 8.23
C ILE A 18 0.09 -15.16 6.89
N ARG A 19 0.63 -16.38 6.77
CA ARG A 19 0.39 -17.29 5.62
C ARG A 19 -0.01 -18.65 6.13
N ARG A 20 -1.31 -18.84 6.35
CA ARG A 20 -1.93 -20.13 6.69
C ARG A 20 -2.94 -20.50 5.60
N PRO A 21 -3.27 -21.79 5.43
CA PRO A 21 -4.17 -22.25 4.36
C PRO A 21 -5.54 -21.55 4.35
N TRP A 22 -6.02 -21.13 5.53
CA TRP A 22 -7.33 -20.51 5.70
C TRP A 22 -7.27 -19.04 6.11
N LEU A 23 -6.07 -18.48 6.31
CA LEU A 23 -5.89 -17.09 6.71
C LEU A 23 -4.57 -16.58 6.14
N THR A 24 -4.68 -15.67 5.19
CA THR A 24 -3.53 -14.88 4.72
C THR A 24 -3.79 -13.42 5.07
N ALA A 25 -2.95 -12.86 5.94
CA ALA A 25 -2.97 -11.45 6.26
C ALA A 25 -1.76 -10.78 5.62
N ARG A 26 -1.99 -9.65 4.97
CA ARG A 26 -0.97 -8.85 4.31
C ARG A 26 -1.12 -7.41 4.76
N ARG A 27 0.02 -6.78 5.05
CA ARG A 27 0.14 -5.36 5.33
C ARG A 27 0.69 -4.68 4.09
N ASP A 28 -0.06 -3.73 3.56
CA ASP A 28 0.31 -2.95 2.38
C ASP A 28 0.58 -1.52 2.81
N CYS A 29 1.81 -1.03 2.63
CA CYS A 29 2.10 0.40 2.75
C CYS A 29 1.78 1.08 1.43
N VAL A 30 0.94 2.11 1.45
CA VAL A 30 0.53 2.84 0.26
C VAL A 30 0.90 4.31 0.36
N MET A 31 1.41 4.85 -0.73
CA MET A 31 1.58 6.28 -0.91
C MET A 31 0.32 6.83 -1.56
N LEU A 32 -0.34 7.73 -0.85
CA LEU A 32 -1.46 8.48 -1.39
C LEU A 32 -0.97 9.46 -2.47
N PRO A 33 -1.84 9.86 -3.41
CA PRO A 33 -1.50 10.83 -4.45
C PRO A 33 -1.10 12.22 -3.94
N ASP A 34 -1.39 12.50 -2.67
CA ASP A 34 -0.95 13.70 -1.95
C ASP A 34 0.55 13.65 -1.57
N GLY A 35 1.21 12.49 -1.73
CA GLY A 35 2.60 12.25 -1.31
C GLY A 35 2.73 11.77 0.13
N ARG A 36 1.60 11.56 0.84
CA ARG A 36 1.59 11.00 2.19
C ARG A 36 1.76 9.48 2.12
N GLU A 37 2.76 8.97 2.83
CA GLU A 37 2.89 7.55 3.08
C GLU A 37 1.96 7.15 4.21
N ASN A 38 1.04 6.23 3.92
CA ASN A 38 0.24 5.56 4.92
C ASN A 38 1.02 4.31 5.38
N ASP A 39 2.04 4.54 6.18
CA ASP A 39 2.72 3.50 6.94
C ASP A 39 1.83 3.20 8.16
N GLU A 40 1.50 1.93 8.36
CA GLU A 40 0.56 1.50 9.40
C GLU A 40 1.23 1.66 10.78
N TYR A 41 1.10 2.85 11.37
CA TYR A 41 1.42 3.20 12.76
C TYR A 41 0.42 4.20 13.34
#